data_AF-A0AAD5Q385-F1
#
_entry.id   AF-A0AAD5Q385-F1
#
_cell.length_a   1.000
_cell.length_b   1.000
_cell.length_c   1.000
_cell.angle_alpha   90.00
_cell.angle_beta   90.00
_cell.angle_gamma   90.00
#
_symmetry.space_group_name_H-M   'P 1'
#
loop_
_entity.id
_entity.type
_entity.pdbx_description
1 polymer ?
#
loop_
_entity_poly.entity_id
_entity_poly.type
_entity_poly.pdbx_seq_one_letter_code
_entity_poly.pdbx_strand_id
1 'polypeptide(L)'
;MLRFFGIMFYMTIVDKGEYSNYWGNQAEDEIFGVTATFGLENFMTLKRFQFIRKNLCFRHKVTPEQLKKDPVGRIRPMLKYTSTKYVVLGRNVAVDESSIACRSEFGRHLIVYNSSKPTGKFHFKIYACCCATTWLMVGFLLHCASDMEDRLKGVIDKDKAKYLDDRLQFSSNIRQIVLEVTQPLHNTKRVVNTDNLYTSVTLLLSLRDVGMYGRGTIRENSALFPRRTCLRRSRTSREGLPFRA
;
A
#
# COMPACT_ATOMS: atom_id res chain seq x y z
N MET A 1 -5.37 6.34 24.73
CA MET A 1 -5.07 5.94 23.34
C MET A 1 -3.60 5.59 23.13
N LEU A 2 -2.63 6.41 23.57
CA LEU A 2 -1.20 6.11 23.40
C LEU A 2 -0.78 4.74 23.98
N ARG A 3 -1.25 4.36 25.17
CA ARG A 3 -0.98 3.03 25.75
C ARG A 3 -1.47 1.88 24.86
N PHE A 4 -2.63 2.03 24.22
CA PHE A 4 -3.16 1.01 23.30
C PHE A 4 -2.26 0.83 22.08
N PHE A 5 -1.83 1.93 21.47
CA PHE A 5 -0.90 1.87 20.33
C PHE A 5 0.48 1.36 20.76
N GLY A 6 0.98 1.75 21.93
CA GLY A 6 2.22 1.23 22.50
C GLY A 6 2.18 -0.29 22.67
N ILE A 7 1.06 -0.83 23.16
CA ILE A 7 0.83 -2.29 23.23
C ILE A 7 0.84 -2.91 21.83
N MET A 8 0.15 -2.31 20.86
CA MET A 8 0.14 -2.81 19.47
C MET A 8 1.55 -2.83 18.86
N PHE A 9 2.38 -1.81 19.12
CA PHE A 9 3.78 -1.80 18.67
C PHE A 9 4.62 -2.85 19.38
N TYR A 10 4.46 -3.02 20.69
CA TYR A 10 5.17 -4.06 21.45
C TYR A 10 4.90 -5.46 20.88
N MET A 11 3.64 -5.76 20.53
CA MET A 11 3.23 -7.02 19.91
C MET A 11 3.83 -7.25 18.51
N THR A 12 4.41 -6.23 17.87
CA THR A 12 5.15 -6.41 16.60
C THR A 12 6.63 -6.75 16.82
N ILE A 13 7.16 -6.49 18.01
CA ILE A 13 8.55 -6.74 18.38
C ILE A 13 8.68 -8.08 19.09
N VAL A 14 7.74 -8.38 19.99
CA VAL A 14 7.70 -9.61 20.78
C VAL A 14 6.52 -10.43 20.31
N ASP A 15 6.76 -11.59 19.69
CA ASP A 15 5.69 -12.48 19.21
C ASP A 15 5.38 -13.56 20.26
N LYS A 16 4.23 -13.40 20.94
CA LYS A 16 3.65 -14.42 21.84
C LYS A 16 2.45 -15.14 21.21
N GLY A 17 2.24 -15.01 19.90
CA GLY A 17 1.10 -15.56 19.18
C GLY A 17 -0.20 -14.80 19.48
N GLU A 18 -1.18 -15.48 20.08
CA GLU A 18 -2.47 -14.86 20.41
C GLU A 18 -2.30 -13.69 21.39
N TYR A 19 -3.03 -12.60 21.14
CA TYR A 19 -2.87 -11.39 21.94
C TYR A 19 -3.18 -11.60 23.43
N SER A 20 -4.03 -12.57 23.80
CA SER A 20 -4.31 -12.90 25.20
C SER A 20 -3.06 -13.33 25.98
N ASN A 21 -2.05 -13.91 25.31
CA ASN A 21 -0.84 -14.44 25.94
C ASN A 21 0.07 -13.35 26.52
N TYR A 22 -0.17 -12.09 26.16
CA TYR A 22 0.59 -10.95 26.66
C TYR A 22 0.10 -10.45 28.03
N TRP A 23 -0.96 -11.05 28.57
CA TRP A 23 -1.52 -10.73 29.88
C TRP A 23 -1.36 -11.90 30.85
N GLY A 24 -1.17 -11.58 32.13
CA GLY A 24 -0.96 -12.57 33.20
C GLY A 24 0.50 -13.01 33.28
N ASN A 25 0.75 -14.14 33.95
CA ASN A 25 2.11 -14.64 34.18
C ASN A 25 2.85 -14.85 32.85
N GLN A 26 4.03 -14.27 32.77
CA GLN A 26 4.92 -14.34 31.62
C GLN A 26 6.08 -15.29 31.92
N ALA A 27 6.65 -15.95 30.90
CA ALA A 27 7.81 -16.83 31.08
C ALA A 27 9.02 -16.07 31.64
N GLU A 28 9.10 -14.77 31.33
CA GLU A 28 10.10 -13.85 31.84
C GLU A 28 10.00 -13.66 33.37
N ASP A 29 8.81 -13.77 33.96
CA ASP A 29 8.61 -13.64 35.41
C ASP A 29 9.36 -14.76 36.15
N GLU A 30 9.31 -15.99 35.62
CA GLU A 30 10.02 -17.15 36.16
C GLU A 30 11.54 -17.02 35.97
N ILE A 31 11.98 -16.55 34.81
CA ILE A 31 13.42 -16.43 34.47
C ILE A 31 14.11 -15.39 35.36
N PHE A 32 13.45 -14.26 35.62
CA PHE A 32 14.04 -13.15 36.38
C PHE A 32 13.69 -13.19 37.88
N GLY A 33 12.88 -14.16 38.32
CA GLY A 33 12.50 -14.32 39.73
C GLY A 33 11.77 -13.11 40.31
N VAL A 34 11.09 -12.33 39.46
CA VAL A 34 10.46 -11.06 39.86
C VAL A 34 9.02 -11.31 40.27
N THR A 35 8.61 -10.75 41.40
CA THR A 35 7.21 -10.79 41.87
C THR A 35 6.27 -9.87 41.09
N ALA A 36 6.82 -8.92 40.33
CA ALA A 36 6.07 -8.05 39.43
C ALA A 36 6.02 -8.68 38.04
N THR A 37 4.81 -9.04 37.61
CA THR A 37 4.52 -9.56 36.26
C THR A 37 5.00 -8.58 35.18
N PHE A 38 5.75 -9.08 34.19
CA PHE A 38 6.06 -8.39 32.94
C PHE A 38 4.85 -8.33 31.99
N GLY A 39 3.69 -8.84 32.41
CA GLY A 39 2.44 -8.83 31.68
C GLY A 39 1.90 -7.42 31.44
N LEU A 40 1.14 -7.29 30.34
CA LEU A 40 0.60 -6.00 29.89
C LEU A 40 -0.53 -5.45 30.78
N GLU A 41 -1.00 -6.20 31.77
CA GLU A 41 -1.98 -5.77 32.77
C GLU A 41 -1.57 -4.48 33.49
N ASN A 42 -0.27 -4.28 33.71
CA ASN A 42 0.27 -3.07 34.34
C ASN A 42 0.06 -1.81 33.49
N PHE A 43 -0.11 -1.96 32.17
CA PHE A 43 -0.33 -0.84 31.26
C PHE A 43 -1.80 -0.65 30.90
N MET A 44 -2.51 -1.75 30.63
CA MET A 44 -3.92 -1.78 30.25
C MET A 44 -4.50 -3.17 30.52
N THR A 45 -5.64 -3.25 31.18
CA THR A 45 -6.32 -4.54 31.38
C THR A 45 -6.77 -5.16 30.05
N LEU A 46 -6.76 -6.50 29.95
CA LEU A 46 -7.19 -7.21 28.73
C LEU A 46 -8.61 -6.80 28.29
N LYS A 47 -9.54 -6.66 29.25
CA LYS A 47 -10.91 -6.20 28.98
C LYS A 47 -10.93 -4.81 28.33
N ARG A 48 -10.11 -3.88 28.82
CA ARG A 48 -10.01 -2.53 28.25
C ARG A 48 -9.38 -2.55 26.86
N PHE A 49 -8.34 -3.37 26.66
CA PHE A 49 -7.71 -3.55 25.35
C PHE A 49 -8.71 -4.09 24.31
N GLN A 50 -9.44 -5.15 24.65
CA GLN A 50 -10.50 -5.72 23.80
C GLN A 50 -11.60 -4.70 23.50
N PHE A 51 -12.03 -3.93 24.51
CA PHE A 51 -13.04 -2.89 24.33
C PHE A 51 -12.59 -1.83 23.32
N ILE A 52 -11.37 -1.31 23.46
CA ILE A 52 -10.82 -0.33 22.51
C ILE A 52 -10.68 -0.94 21.12
N ARG A 53 -10.08 -2.15 21.01
CA ARG A 53 -9.86 -2.84 19.73
C ARG A 53 -11.16 -3.08 18.95
N LYS A 54 -12.26 -3.42 19.64
CA LYS A 54 -13.58 -3.64 19.02
C LYS A 54 -14.28 -2.35 18.57
N ASN A 55 -14.01 -1.23 19.23
CA ASN A 55 -14.76 0.02 19.05
C ASN A 55 -13.94 1.13 18.37
N LEU A 56 -12.69 0.87 17.98
CA LEU A 56 -11.82 1.87 17.37
C LEU A 56 -12.38 2.33 16.02
N CYS A 57 -12.71 3.62 15.91
CA CYS A 57 -13.22 4.24 14.69
C CYS A 57 -12.64 5.65 14.52
N PHE A 58 -12.22 6.00 13.30
CA PHE A 58 -11.62 7.31 13.00
C PHE A 58 -12.63 8.32 12.44
N ARG A 59 -13.82 7.86 12.05
CA ARG A 59 -14.92 8.72 11.57
C ARG A 59 -16.26 8.19 12.07
N HIS A 60 -16.80 8.87 13.07
CA HIS A 60 -18.01 8.43 13.78
C HIS A 60 -19.30 8.54 12.94
N LYS A 61 -19.39 9.50 12.00
CA LYS A 61 -20.59 9.76 11.18
C LYS A 61 -20.35 9.43 9.70
N VAL A 62 -20.48 8.15 9.34
CA VAL A 62 -20.51 7.70 7.94
C VAL A 62 -21.83 6.99 7.69
N THR A 63 -22.67 7.54 6.81
CA THR A 63 -23.97 6.93 6.51
C THR A 63 -23.80 5.67 5.67
N PRO A 64 -24.77 4.74 5.66
CA PRO A 64 -24.72 3.56 4.80
C PRO A 64 -24.57 3.90 3.31
N GLU A 65 -25.17 4.99 2.85
CA GLU A 65 -25.08 5.46 1.46
C GLU A 65 -23.66 5.93 1.14
N GLN A 66 -23.00 6.59 2.09
CA GLN A 66 -21.59 6.97 1.96
C GLN A 66 -20.68 5.74 1.93
N LEU A 67 -21.00 4.68 2.68
CA LEU A 67 -20.23 3.42 2.66
C LEU A 67 -20.42 2.62 1.37
N LYS A 68 -21.57 2.76 0.70
CA LYS A 68 -21.77 2.17 -0.63
C LYS A 68 -20.87 2.81 -1.68
N LYS A 69 -20.63 4.12 -1.58
CA LYS A 69 -19.74 4.88 -2.48
C LYS A 69 -18.27 4.77 -2.09
N ASP A 70 -17.99 4.80 -0.79
CA ASP A 70 -16.66 4.69 -0.20
C ASP A 70 -16.67 3.65 0.93
N PRO A 71 -16.38 2.38 0.60
CA PRO A 71 -16.33 1.30 1.59
C PRO A 71 -15.34 1.53 2.73
N VAL A 72 -14.33 2.38 2.53
CA VAL A 72 -13.27 2.66 3.50
C VAL A 72 -13.45 4.03 4.17
N GLY A 73 -14.62 4.65 4.00
CA GLY A 73 -14.94 5.99 4.51
C GLY A 73 -14.72 6.16 6.02
N ARG A 74 -14.84 5.08 6.81
CA ARG A 74 -14.60 5.08 8.27
C ARG A 74 -13.13 5.24 8.66
N ILE A 75 -12.20 4.77 7.83
CA ILE A 75 -10.75 4.84 8.06
C ILE A 75 -10.05 5.83 7.13
N ARG A 76 -10.77 6.41 6.16
CA ARG A 76 -10.25 7.35 5.16
C ARG A 76 -9.37 8.46 5.72
N PRO A 77 -9.65 9.09 6.88
CA PRO A 77 -8.76 10.11 7.45
C PRO A 77 -7.33 9.60 7.73
N MET A 78 -7.16 8.31 8.04
CA MET A 78 -5.85 7.70 8.27
C MET A 78 -5.12 7.32 6.98
N LEU A 79 -5.85 7.14 5.89
CA LEU A 79 -5.26 6.83 4.58
C LEU A 79 -4.67 8.08 3.90
N LYS A 80 -4.93 9.28 4.45
CA LYS A 80 -4.39 10.56 3.98
C LYS A 80 -3.01 10.84 4.55
N TYR A 81 -2.07 9.95 4.28
CA TYR A 81 -0.70 10.10 4.75
C TYR A 81 0.11 11.00 3.80
N THR A 82 0.86 11.96 4.34
CA THR A 82 1.76 12.84 3.57
C THR A 82 3.17 12.80 4.17
N SER A 83 3.92 11.71 3.93
CA SER A 83 5.33 11.58 4.35
C SER A 83 6.26 12.60 3.70
N THR A 84 5.86 13.15 2.54
CA THR A 84 6.73 13.99 1.70
C THR A 84 7.14 15.31 2.34
N LYS A 85 6.45 15.77 3.39
CA LYS A 85 6.75 17.06 4.03
C LYS A 85 8.03 17.04 4.87
N TYR A 86 8.46 15.88 5.35
CA TYR A 86 9.49 15.79 6.38
C TYR A 86 10.72 14.97 5.96
N VAL A 87 10.76 14.49 4.71
CA VAL A 87 11.85 13.61 4.26
C VAL A 87 12.33 13.99 2.86
N VAL A 88 13.65 14.01 2.70
CA VAL A 88 14.30 14.14 1.39
C VAL A 88 14.32 12.78 0.70
N LEU A 89 13.64 12.69 -0.44
CA LEU A 89 13.55 11.45 -1.21
C LEU A 89 14.64 11.38 -2.29
N GLY A 90 15.10 10.16 -2.60
CA GLY A 90 16.01 9.84 -3.70
C GLY A 90 15.32 9.89 -5.08
N ARG A 91 16.12 10.01 -6.16
CA ARG A 91 15.63 10.23 -7.54
C ARG A 91 14.65 9.16 -8.04
N ASN A 92 14.82 7.92 -7.59
CA ASN A 92 14.06 6.77 -8.04
C ASN A 92 12.96 6.41 -7.04
N VAL A 93 11.77 6.17 -7.55
CA VAL A 93 10.64 5.60 -6.79
C VAL A 93 10.13 4.35 -7.49
N ALA A 94 9.46 3.47 -6.76
CA ALA A 94 8.89 2.24 -7.29
C ALA A 94 7.40 2.19 -6.93
N VAL A 95 6.58 1.79 -7.90
CA VAL A 95 5.15 1.56 -7.72
C VAL A 95 4.86 0.09 -7.90
N ASP A 96 4.26 -0.52 -6.89
CA ASP A 96 3.91 -1.93 -6.87
C ASP A 96 2.70 -2.19 -5.95
N GLU A 97 2.15 -3.40 -5.94
CA GLU A 97 1.16 -3.81 -4.96
C GLU A 97 1.74 -4.50 -3.73
N SER A 98 1.20 -4.14 -2.57
CA SER A 98 1.36 -4.83 -1.30
C SER A 98 0.04 -5.48 -0.88
N SER A 99 0.14 -6.52 -0.07
CA SER A 99 -0.97 -7.38 0.32
C SER A 99 -1.01 -7.54 1.83
N ILE A 100 -2.16 -7.27 2.45
CA ILE A 100 -2.40 -7.52 3.88
C ILE A 100 -3.39 -8.68 4.00
N ALA A 101 -2.92 -9.84 4.46
CA ALA A 101 -3.75 -11.04 4.59
C ALA A 101 -4.95 -10.79 5.53
N CYS A 102 -6.15 -11.19 5.09
CA CYS A 102 -7.37 -11.03 5.86
C CYS A 102 -8.43 -12.04 5.41
N ARG A 103 -9.18 -12.60 6.37
CA ARG A 103 -10.33 -13.50 6.14
C ARG A 103 -11.62 -13.02 6.84
N SER A 104 -11.66 -11.77 7.25
CA SER A 104 -12.80 -11.22 7.98
C SER A 104 -14.05 -11.15 7.09
N GLU A 105 -15.18 -11.65 7.60
CA GLU A 105 -16.48 -11.52 6.94
C GLU A 105 -16.91 -10.04 6.78
N PHE A 106 -16.58 -9.20 7.76
CA PHE A 106 -16.91 -7.78 7.76
C PHE A 106 -16.16 -7.00 6.66
N GLY A 107 -14.97 -7.47 6.28
CA GLY A 107 -14.12 -6.87 5.25
C GLY A 107 -14.24 -7.51 3.87
N ARG A 108 -15.11 -8.52 3.71
CA ARG A 108 -15.16 -9.38 2.51
C ARG A 108 -15.25 -8.62 1.19
N HIS A 109 -15.99 -7.52 1.17
CA HIS A 109 -16.21 -6.68 -0.02
C HIS A 109 -14.95 -5.90 -0.46
N LEU A 110 -13.88 -5.89 0.34
CA LEU A 110 -12.59 -5.25 0.04
C LEU A 110 -11.45 -6.27 -0.18
N ILE A 111 -11.73 -7.56 0.03
CA ILE A 111 -10.73 -8.63 -0.02
C ILE A 111 -10.59 -9.14 -1.46
N VAL A 112 -9.35 -9.25 -1.92
CA VAL A 112 -8.97 -9.81 -3.22
C VAL A 112 -8.32 -11.18 -3.03
N TYR A 113 -8.57 -12.09 -3.95
CA TYR A 113 -7.89 -13.38 -4.01
C TYR A 113 -6.66 -13.30 -4.95
N ASN A 114 -5.50 -13.76 -4.47
CA ASN A 114 -4.31 -14.01 -5.27
C ASN A 114 -3.60 -15.26 -4.74
N SER A 115 -3.59 -16.34 -5.52
CA SER A 115 -2.99 -17.61 -5.14
C SER A 115 -1.46 -17.56 -4.98
N SER A 116 -0.81 -16.56 -5.58
CA SER A 116 0.65 -16.46 -5.62
C SER A 116 1.23 -15.74 -4.39
N LYS A 117 0.40 -15.17 -3.50
CA LYS A 117 0.88 -14.47 -2.31
C LYS A 117 1.11 -15.49 -1.16
N PRO A 118 2.29 -15.46 -0.49
CA PRO A 118 2.71 -16.53 0.43
C PRO A 118 1.96 -16.55 1.77
N THR A 119 1.68 -15.38 2.34
CA THR A 119 1.10 -15.22 3.71
C THR A 119 -0.42 -15.39 3.76
N GLY A 120 -1.06 -15.65 2.61
CA GLY A 120 -2.50 -15.84 2.53
C GLY A 120 -3.06 -15.41 1.18
N LYS A 121 -3.93 -16.25 0.61
CA LYS A 121 -4.52 -16.00 -0.72
C LYS A 121 -5.50 -14.83 -0.70
N PHE A 122 -6.20 -14.62 0.43
CA PHE A 122 -7.19 -13.56 0.62
C PHE A 122 -6.54 -12.39 1.35
N HIS A 123 -6.54 -11.21 0.73
CA HIS A 123 -5.87 -10.04 1.25
C HIS A 123 -6.54 -8.73 0.84
N PHE A 124 -6.35 -7.69 1.63
CA PHE A 124 -6.52 -6.32 1.16
C PHE A 124 -5.35 -5.97 0.25
N LYS A 125 -5.64 -5.46 -0.95
CA LYS A 125 -4.62 -5.02 -1.91
C LYS A 125 -4.38 -3.53 -1.76
N ILE A 126 -3.12 -3.14 -1.64
CA ILE A 126 -2.67 -1.75 -1.55
C ILE A 126 -1.70 -1.48 -2.70
N TYR A 127 -1.91 -0.43 -3.46
CA TYR A 127 -0.92 0.09 -4.41
C TYR A 127 -0.03 1.08 -3.66
N ALA A 128 1.28 0.89 -3.68
CA ALA A 128 2.22 1.70 -2.91
C ALA A 128 3.29 2.31 -3.81
N CYS A 129 3.61 3.59 -3.57
CA CYS A 129 4.77 4.27 -4.14
C CYS A 129 5.82 4.39 -3.04
N CYS A 130 6.98 3.77 -3.23
CA CYS A 130 8.08 3.79 -2.28
C CYS A 130 9.33 4.40 -2.89
N CYS A 131 10.13 5.10 -2.08
CA CYS A 131 11.43 5.58 -2.52
C CYS A 131 12.45 4.44 -2.57
N ALA A 132 13.19 4.32 -3.66
CA ALA A 132 14.18 3.24 -3.83
C ALA A 132 15.40 3.39 -2.90
N THR A 133 15.70 4.63 -2.46
CA THR A 133 16.87 4.92 -1.62
C THR A 133 16.56 4.80 -0.12
N THR A 134 15.43 5.36 0.32
CA THR A 134 15.06 5.42 1.75
C THR A 134 14.07 4.34 2.17
N TRP A 135 13.50 3.62 1.20
CA TRP A 135 12.46 2.59 1.37
C TRP A 135 11.17 3.10 2.02
N LEU A 136 11.02 4.42 2.10
CA LEU A 136 9.83 5.05 2.66
C LEU A 136 8.68 5.02 1.67
N MET A 137 7.51 4.66 2.18
CA MET A 137 6.26 4.80 1.46
C MET A 137 5.87 6.27 1.38
N VAL A 138 5.81 6.76 0.15
CA VAL A 138 5.52 8.15 -0.22
C VAL A 138 4.02 8.38 -0.35
N GLY A 139 3.33 7.40 -0.95
CA GLY A 139 1.91 7.44 -1.19
C GLY A 139 1.39 6.01 -1.35
N PHE A 140 0.14 5.80 -1.02
CA PHE A 140 -0.50 4.52 -1.22
C PHE A 140 -2.00 4.65 -1.44
N LEU A 141 -2.57 3.65 -2.08
CA LEU A 141 -3.99 3.56 -2.39
C LEU A 141 -4.51 2.18 -2.04
N LEU A 142 -5.56 2.13 -1.23
CA LEU A 142 -6.27 0.89 -0.96
C LEU A 142 -7.18 0.53 -2.14
N HIS A 143 -7.13 -0.72 -2.60
CA HIS A 143 -7.99 -1.21 -3.67
C HIS A 143 -9.45 -1.33 -3.17
N CYS A 144 -10.30 -0.43 -3.63
CA CYS A 144 -11.74 -0.48 -3.41
C CYS A 144 -12.49 0.24 -4.55
N ALA A 145 -13.76 -0.09 -4.75
CA ALA A 145 -14.66 0.72 -5.57
C ALA A 145 -14.93 2.03 -4.84
N SER A 146 -14.20 3.09 -5.19
CA SER A 146 -14.45 4.45 -4.70
C SER A 146 -14.06 5.47 -5.75
N ASP A 147 -14.81 6.57 -5.84
CA ASP A 147 -14.58 7.65 -6.80
C ASP A 147 -13.33 8.44 -6.45
N MET A 148 -12.58 8.86 -7.48
CA MET A 148 -11.31 9.58 -7.31
C MET A 148 -11.46 10.88 -6.51
N GLU A 149 -12.57 11.61 -6.72
CA GLU A 149 -12.89 12.83 -5.96
C GLU A 149 -12.96 12.56 -4.45
N ASP A 150 -13.65 11.48 -4.05
CA ASP A 150 -13.77 11.08 -2.64
C ASP A 150 -12.43 10.63 -2.05
N ARG A 151 -11.56 10.03 -2.86
CA ARG A 151 -10.20 9.63 -2.44
C ARG A 151 -9.28 10.82 -2.21
N LEU A 152 -9.33 11.82 -3.08
CA LEU A 152 -8.44 13.00 -3.05
C LEU A 152 -8.95 14.16 -2.18
N LYS A 153 -10.24 14.15 -1.80
CA LYS A 153 -10.88 15.18 -1.00
C LYS A 153 -10.08 15.53 0.26
N GLY A 154 -9.54 16.75 0.34
CA GLY A 154 -8.80 17.25 1.51
C GLY A 154 -7.32 16.82 1.60
N VAL A 155 -6.80 16.12 0.59
CA VAL A 155 -5.35 16.02 0.32
C VAL A 155 -4.95 17.12 -0.66
N ILE A 156 -5.84 17.42 -1.60
CA ILE A 156 -5.65 18.36 -2.70
C ILE A 156 -6.87 19.31 -2.74
N ASP A 157 -6.65 20.52 -3.26
CA ASP A 157 -7.72 21.47 -3.58
C ASP A 157 -8.71 20.86 -4.59
N LYS A 158 -9.99 21.23 -4.48
CA LYS A 158 -11.07 20.71 -5.33
C LYS A 158 -10.79 20.96 -6.81
N ASP A 159 -10.23 22.13 -7.15
CA ASP A 159 -9.93 22.49 -8.53
C ASP A 159 -8.81 21.62 -9.13
N LYS A 160 -7.79 21.29 -8.32
CA LYS A 160 -6.71 20.38 -8.73
C LYS A 160 -7.18 18.92 -8.80
N ALA A 161 -8.09 18.51 -7.91
CA ALA A 161 -8.68 17.18 -7.97
C ALA A 161 -9.55 17.00 -9.23
N LYS A 162 -10.37 18.01 -9.56
CA LYS A 162 -11.17 18.02 -10.79
C LYS A 162 -10.31 18.05 -12.05
N TYR A 163 -9.26 18.88 -12.06
CA TYR A 163 -8.28 18.89 -13.15
C TYR A 163 -7.59 17.52 -13.36
N LEU A 164 -7.26 16.83 -12.28
CA LEU A 164 -6.70 15.47 -12.35
C LEU A 164 -7.73 14.47 -12.88
N ASP A 165 -8.98 14.54 -12.42
CA ASP A 165 -10.07 13.67 -12.89
C ASP A 165 -10.31 13.85 -14.40
N ASP A 166 -10.45 15.09 -14.88
CA ASP A 166 -10.65 15.40 -16.30
C ASP A 166 -9.49 14.87 -17.17
N ARG A 167 -8.24 14.94 -16.68
CA ARG A 167 -7.07 14.37 -17.38
C ARG A 167 -7.04 12.85 -17.35
N LEU A 168 -7.67 12.23 -16.36
CA LEU A 168 -7.64 10.80 -16.11
C LEU A 168 -8.84 10.05 -16.68
N GLN A 169 -9.94 10.74 -17.03
CA GLN A 169 -11.19 10.14 -17.55
C GLN A 169 -10.98 9.19 -18.74
N PHE A 170 -10.00 9.47 -19.62
CA PHE A 170 -9.70 8.63 -20.79
C PHE A 170 -8.59 7.59 -20.54
N SER A 171 -8.26 7.31 -19.27
CA SER A 171 -7.19 6.40 -18.85
C SER A 171 -7.68 5.03 -18.47
N SER A 172 -6.86 4.02 -18.73
CA SER A 172 -7.05 2.72 -18.08
C SER A 172 -6.94 2.88 -16.55
N ASN A 173 -7.73 2.11 -15.80
CA ASN A 173 -7.73 2.14 -14.33
C ASN A 173 -6.31 1.98 -13.74
N ILE A 174 -5.48 1.14 -14.37
CA ILE A 174 -4.09 0.91 -13.96
C ILE A 174 -3.25 2.19 -14.07
N ARG A 175 -3.40 2.95 -15.17
CA ARG A 175 -2.70 4.21 -15.37
C ARG A 175 -3.15 5.26 -14.34
N GLN A 176 -4.44 5.33 -14.06
CA GLN A 176 -4.97 6.23 -13.03
C GLN A 176 -4.38 5.93 -11.66
N ILE A 177 -4.29 4.65 -11.28
CA ILE A 177 -3.70 4.22 -10.01
C ILE A 177 -2.24 4.70 -9.88
N VAL A 178 -1.41 4.49 -10.91
CA VAL A 178 0.00 4.92 -10.85
C VAL A 178 0.10 6.44 -10.69
N LEU A 179 -0.68 7.21 -11.45
CA LEU A 179 -0.68 8.66 -11.38
C LEU A 179 -1.22 9.19 -10.05
N GLU A 180 -2.20 8.53 -9.45
CA GLU A 180 -2.74 8.90 -8.14
C GLU A 180 -1.75 8.62 -7.02
N VAL A 181 -1.13 7.44 -7.01
CA VAL A 181 -0.18 7.01 -5.96
C VAL A 181 1.14 7.81 -6.06
N THR A 182 1.48 8.34 -7.24
CA THR A 182 2.65 9.20 -7.45
C THR A 182 2.35 10.70 -7.39
N GLN A 183 1.10 11.10 -7.14
CA GLN A 183 0.68 12.50 -7.10
C GLN A 183 1.56 13.40 -6.22
N PRO A 184 2.03 12.99 -5.02
CA PRO A 184 2.89 13.82 -4.19
C PRO A 184 4.25 14.16 -4.82
N LEU A 185 4.63 13.49 -5.91
CA LEU A 185 5.91 13.62 -6.61
C LEU A 185 5.78 14.23 -8.00
N HIS A 186 4.59 14.69 -8.40
CA HIS A 186 4.43 15.36 -9.69
C HIS A 186 5.35 16.59 -9.79
N ASN A 187 5.85 16.86 -10.99
CA ASN A 187 6.80 17.93 -11.31
C ASN A 187 8.17 17.84 -10.61
N THR A 188 8.51 16.71 -9.98
CA THR A 188 9.82 16.53 -9.31
C THR A 188 10.88 15.92 -10.22
N LYS A 189 10.56 15.59 -11.48
CA LYS A 189 11.46 14.96 -12.46
C LYS A 189 12.06 13.62 -11.97
N ARG A 190 11.40 12.97 -11.00
CA ARG A 190 11.78 11.65 -10.48
C ARG A 190 11.41 10.54 -11.46
N VAL A 191 12.09 9.41 -11.33
CA VAL A 191 11.86 8.22 -12.17
C VAL A 191 10.98 7.23 -11.41
N VAL A 192 9.81 6.93 -11.97
CA VAL A 192 8.86 5.93 -11.50
C VAL A 192 9.21 4.58 -12.11
N ASN A 193 9.53 3.61 -11.26
CA ASN A 193 9.79 2.23 -11.62
C ASN A 193 8.54 1.39 -11.45
N THR A 194 8.13 0.70 -12.52
CA THR A 194 6.94 -0.15 -12.54
C THR A 194 7.23 -1.52 -13.14
N ASP A 195 6.48 -2.53 -12.73
CA ASP A 195 6.53 -3.86 -13.34
C ASP A 195 5.79 -3.92 -14.70
N ASN A 196 5.68 -5.11 -15.29
CA ASN A 196 4.98 -5.30 -16.56
C ASN A 196 3.45 -5.23 -16.48
N LEU A 197 2.87 -5.30 -15.29
CA LEU A 197 1.43 -5.15 -15.09
C LEU A 197 1.04 -3.68 -15.21
N TYR A 198 1.86 -2.77 -14.68
CA TYR A 198 1.59 -1.34 -14.70
C TYR A 198 2.13 -0.63 -15.95
N THR A 199 3.28 -1.07 -16.49
CA THR A 199 3.97 -0.32 -17.55
C THR A 199 3.27 -0.41 -18.91
N SER A 200 3.04 0.76 -19.52
CA SER A 200 2.55 0.90 -20.90
C SER A 200 3.12 2.16 -21.54
N VAL A 201 3.17 2.22 -22.87
CA VAL A 201 3.65 3.41 -23.60
C VAL A 201 2.83 4.65 -23.22
N THR A 202 1.51 4.50 -23.08
CA THR A 202 0.62 5.58 -22.69
C THR A 202 0.84 6.04 -21.25
N LEU A 203 1.20 5.14 -20.32
CA LEU A 203 1.64 5.52 -18.98
C LEU A 203 2.91 6.35 -19.02
N LEU A 204 3.92 5.95 -19.81
CA LEU A 204 5.18 6.68 -19.92
C LEU A 204 4.98 8.11 -20.44
N LEU A 205 4.09 8.29 -21.42
CA LEU A 205 3.68 9.61 -21.90
C LEU A 205 2.96 10.41 -20.80
N SER A 206 2.01 9.80 -20.11
CA SER A 206 1.25 10.49 -19.04
C SER A 206 2.14 10.91 -17.87
N LEU A 207 3.15 10.09 -17.51
CA LEU A 207 4.15 10.43 -16.50
C LEU A 207 4.98 11.66 -16.92
N ARG A 208 5.35 11.73 -18.20
CA ARG A 208 6.04 12.90 -18.76
C ARG A 208 5.19 14.16 -18.66
N ASP A 209 3.90 14.05 -18.95
CA ASP A 209 2.96 15.19 -18.91
C ASP A 209 2.66 15.68 -17.49
N VAL A 210 2.99 14.91 -16.45
CA VAL A 210 2.92 15.33 -15.03
C VAL A 210 4.31 15.63 -14.45
N GLY A 211 5.33 15.79 -15.31
CA GLY A 211 6.68 16.19 -14.92
C GLY A 211 7.47 15.11 -14.19
N MET A 212 7.23 13.84 -14.53
CA MET A 212 7.95 12.66 -14.06
C MET A 212 8.51 11.85 -15.23
N TYR A 213 9.39 10.89 -14.94
CA TYR A 213 9.87 9.92 -15.93
C TYR A 213 9.42 8.52 -15.53
N GLY A 214 9.20 7.64 -16.51
CA GLY A 214 8.85 6.25 -16.25
C GLY A 214 9.93 5.29 -16.73
N ARG A 215 10.11 4.18 -16.00
CA ARG A 215 10.95 3.05 -16.38
C ARG A 215 10.25 1.76 -15.94
N GLY A 216 10.22 0.75 -16.79
CA GLY A 216 9.61 -0.52 -16.44
C GLY A 216 9.77 -1.56 -17.52
N THR A 217 9.29 -2.76 -17.24
CA THR A 217 9.24 -3.86 -18.21
C THR A 217 7.91 -3.83 -18.94
N ILE A 218 7.87 -4.19 -20.23
CA ILE A 218 6.65 -4.18 -21.03
C ILE A 218 6.29 -5.62 -21.41
N ARG A 219 5.00 -5.96 -21.40
CA ARG A 219 4.53 -7.28 -21.87
C ARG A 219 4.71 -7.40 -23.38
N GLU A 220 5.07 -8.59 -23.84
CA GLU A 220 5.31 -8.86 -25.27
C GLU A 220 4.10 -8.53 -26.16
N ASN A 221 2.88 -8.66 -25.62
CA ASN A 221 1.62 -8.39 -26.32
C ASN A 221 1.15 -6.93 -26.24
N SER A 222 1.98 -6.00 -25.75
CA SER A 222 1.61 -4.59 -25.65
C SER A 222 1.41 -3.96 -27.04
N ALA A 223 0.22 -3.39 -27.28
CA ALA A 223 -0.21 -2.93 -28.61
C ALA A 223 0.69 -1.84 -29.21
N LEU A 224 1.26 -0.97 -28.37
CA LEU A 224 2.06 0.20 -28.79
C LEU A 224 3.56 -0.06 -28.76
N PHE A 225 4.00 -1.26 -28.39
CA PHE A 225 5.42 -1.60 -28.34
C PHE A 225 5.86 -2.22 -29.66
N PRO A 226 6.91 -1.70 -30.33
CA PRO A 226 7.36 -2.24 -31.61
C PRO A 226 7.76 -3.72 -31.49
N ARG A 227 7.04 -4.61 -32.17
CA ARG A 227 7.34 -6.06 -32.13
C ARG A 227 8.75 -6.41 -32.59
N ARG A 228 9.34 -5.58 -33.47
CA ARG A 228 10.69 -5.77 -34.00
C ARG A 228 11.78 -5.60 -32.94
N THR A 229 11.51 -4.90 -31.84
CA THR A 229 12.46 -4.72 -30.73
C THR A 229 12.26 -5.76 -29.63
N CYS A 230 11.23 -6.60 -29.71
CA CYS A 230 11.03 -7.70 -28.78
C CYS A 230 11.99 -8.85 -29.12
N LEU A 231 12.95 -9.11 -28.24
CA LEU A 231 13.79 -10.30 -28.32
C LEU A 231 12.92 -11.54 -28.08
N ARG A 232 12.66 -12.32 -29.14
CA ARG A 232 12.01 -13.63 -28.98
C ARG A 232 12.95 -14.52 -28.17
N ARG A 233 12.42 -15.18 -27.13
CA ARG A 233 13.10 -16.35 -26.56
C ARG A 233 13.26 -17.39 -27.65
N SER A 234 14.47 -17.51 -28.22
CA SER A 234 14.80 -18.69 -29.00
C SER A 234 14.78 -19.90 -28.05
N ARG A 235 14.35 -21.05 -28.55
CA ARG A 235 14.46 -22.34 -27.83
C ARG A 235 15.92 -22.77 -27.57
N THR A 236 16.91 -21.95 -27.91
CA THR A 236 18.34 -22.27 -27.98
C THR A 236 19.21 -21.34 -27.14
N SER A 237 18.94 -21.24 -25.84
CA SER A 237 19.87 -20.61 -24.88
C SER A 237 19.97 -21.37 -23.56
N ARG A 238 20.12 -22.71 -23.67
CA ARG A 238 20.75 -23.54 -22.62
C ARG A 238 22.19 -23.94 -22.96
N GLU A 239 22.71 -23.54 -24.11
CA GLU A 239 24.11 -23.75 -24.45
C GLU A 239 24.85 -22.43 -24.34
N GLY A 240 25.88 -22.42 -23.49
CA GLY A 240 26.71 -21.25 -23.23
C GLY A 240 27.33 -20.71 -24.51
N LEU A 241 27.33 -19.39 -24.64
CA LEU A 241 28.18 -18.72 -25.61
C LEU A 241 29.64 -18.98 -25.20
N PRO A 242 30.52 -19.51 -26.07
CA PRO A 242 31.93 -19.50 -25.77
C PRO A 242 32.40 -18.05 -25.83
N PHE A 243 32.93 -17.57 -24.71
CA PHE A 243 33.79 -16.39 -24.71
C PHE A 243 34.92 -16.62 -25.71
N ARG A 244 34.96 -15.83 -26.78
CA ARG A 244 36.18 -15.67 -27.58
C ARG A 244 36.90 -14.44 -27.05
N ALA A 245 38.11 -14.68 -26.55
CA ALA A 245 39.13 -13.67 -26.29
C ALA A 245 39.57 -13.00 -27.59
#